data_AF-A0A9W6N9J8-F1
#
_entry.id   AF-A0A9W6N9J8-F1
#
_cell.length_a   1.000
_cell.length_b   1.000
_cell.length_c   1.000
_cell.angle_alpha   90.00
_cell.angle_beta   90.00
_cell.angle_gamma   90.00
#
_symmetry.space_group_name_H-M   'P 1'
#
loop_
_entity.id
_entity.type
_entity.pdbx_description
1 polymer ?
#
loop_
_entity_poly.entity_id
_entity_poly.type
_entity_poly.pdbx_seq_one_letter_code
_entity_poly.pdbx_strand_id
1 'polypeptide(L)'
;MRGFAAGAAVLGAPPVLAQTGPRVVVVGGGFAGASFARALKREDRTIAVALVEPSEHYTACPMSNAVITGLRDIGAQHFGYGGLEDDGIVHVPQRVVRVDAARRRAVLADEVMLDYDRLVVAPGIDMRFDAIPGYDAAAAELLPHAWKAGEQTLLLRRQLEAMEDGGLVVISAPPNPFRCPPGPYERASLVAHFLKTRKPRSKLLILDAKDAFSKQRLFEQAWSELYPGLVEWVSLSFGGKVTEVDAPARTLTTEFGSHRAAVANVIPPQRAGAIATTIGVADQTGWCPIDPVTFESRLTPNVHVIGDAAIGGAMPKSAFTANAQAKACASALAGLLRGREPESPKLINTCYSLIAPDQAVSIAGVYQPANGLLAEVQGAGGTSPLDAPRSVREEEGANAQAWFETITQEAFG
;
A
#
# COMPACT_ATOMS: atom_id res chain seq x y z
N MET A 1 37.33 -39.87 -34.19
CA MET A 1 36.61 -38.58 -34.12
C MET A 1 35.80 -38.55 -32.84
N ARG A 2 35.89 -37.46 -32.08
CA ARG A 2 35.43 -37.30 -30.71
C ARG A 2 33.90 -37.23 -30.63
N GLY A 3 33.30 -38.03 -29.76
CA GLY A 3 31.88 -37.91 -29.39
C GLY A 3 31.69 -36.77 -28.39
N PHE A 4 30.84 -35.82 -28.73
CA PHE A 4 30.38 -34.78 -27.81
C PHE A 4 29.20 -35.34 -26.99
N ALA A 5 29.44 -35.57 -25.70
CA ALA A 5 28.36 -35.76 -24.73
C ALA A 5 27.91 -34.37 -24.26
N ALA A 6 26.67 -33.99 -24.61
CA ALA A 6 26.03 -32.80 -24.08
C ALA A 6 25.55 -33.12 -22.64
N GLY A 7 26.26 -32.58 -21.65
CA GLY A 7 25.80 -32.59 -20.27
C GLY A 7 24.65 -31.59 -20.11
N ALA A 8 23.47 -32.10 -19.76
CA ALA A 8 22.37 -31.25 -19.32
C ALA A 8 22.76 -30.61 -17.98
N ALA A 9 22.92 -29.29 -17.96
CA ALA A 9 23.04 -28.53 -16.73
C ALA A 9 21.69 -28.57 -16.01
N VAL A 10 21.59 -29.40 -14.97
CA VAL A 10 20.49 -29.32 -14.00
C VAL A 10 20.72 -28.02 -13.24
N LEU A 11 19.94 -26.99 -13.57
CA LEU A 11 19.84 -25.77 -12.77
C LEU A 11 19.40 -26.20 -11.37
N GLY A 12 20.33 -26.12 -10.41
CA GLY A 12 20.09 -26.48 -9.03
C GLY A 12 18.95 -25.66 -8.47
N ALA A 13 17.94 -26.35 -7.93
CA ALA A 13 16.83 -25.70 -7.28
C ALA A 13 17.32 -24.87 -6.07
N PRO A 14 16.67 -23.75 -5.74
CA PRO A 14 17.18 -22.80 -4.76
C PRO A 14 17.43 -23.44 -3.39
N PRO A 15 18.40 -22.91 -2.60
CA PRO A 15 18.88 -23.48 -1.33
C PRO A 15 17.80 -23.67 -0.24
N VAL A 16 16.58 -23.16 -0.46
CA VAL A 16 15.38 -23.43 0.37
C VAL A 16 15.12 -24.94 0.50
N LEU A 17 15.45 -25.74 -0.52
CA LEU A 17 15.22 -27.19 -0.51
C LEU A 17 16.20 -27.98 0.38
N ALA A 18 17.28 -27.36 0.88
CA ALA A 18 18.29 -28.03 1.70
C ALA A 18 18.15 -27.74 3.22
N GLN A 19 17.20 -26.89 3.64
CA GLN A 19 16.98 -26.59 5.06
C GLN A 19 16.02 -27.60 5.71
N THR A 20 16.37 -28.08 6.91
CA THR A 20 15.66 -29.14 7.64
C THR A 20 14.50 -28.66 8.52
N GLY A 21 14.22 -27.35 8.54
CA GLY A 21 13.16 -26.74 9.34
C GLY A 21 11.84 -26.54 8.58
N PRO A 22 10.77 -26.11 9.27
CA PRO A 22 9.51 -25.76 8.62
C PRO A 22 9.72 -24.70 7.52
N ARG A 23 8.97 -24.81 6.42
CA ARG A 23 9.12 -23.95 5.25
C ARG A 23 7.97 -22.96 5.15
N VAL A 24 8.29 -21.68 5.04
CA VAL A 24 7.32 -20.62 4.80
C VAL A 24 7.65 -19.90 3.50
N VAL A 25 6.68 -19.87 2.59
CA VAL A 25 6.76 -19.07 1.37
C VAL A 25 5.96 -17.79 1.57
N VAL A 26 6.53 -16.65 1.21
CA VAL A 26 5.92 -15.33 1.31
C VAL A 26 5.79 -14.75 -0.10
N VAL A 27 4.58 -14.34 -0.48
CA VAL A 27 4.27 -13.79 -1.82
C VAL A 27 4.08 -12.28 -1.73
N GLY A 28 5.01 -11.52 -2.32
CA GLY A 28 5.02 -10.07 -2.35
C GLY A 28 6.00 -9.46 -1.35
N GLY A 29 6.96 -8.68 -1.85
CA GLY A 29 8.04 -8.07 -1.09
C GLY A 29 7.80 -6.61 -0.71
N GLY A 30 6.54 -6.22 -0.45
CA GLY A 30 6.22 -4.89 0.10
C GLY A 30 6.29 -4.85 1.64
N PHE A 31 5.78 -3.77 2.24
CA PHE A 31 5.80 -3.58 3.71
C PHE A 31 5.34 -4.80 4.51
N ALA A 32 4.23 -5.44 4.12
CA ALA A 32 3.70 -6.60 4.83
C ALA A 32 4.61 -7.84 4.69
N GLY A 33 4.94 -8.26 3.47
CA GLY A 33 5.72 -9.49 3.25
C GLY A 33 7.16 -9.39 3.74
N ALA A 34 7.83 -8.25 3.50
CA ALA A 34 9.19 -8.02 3.98
C ALA A 34 9.26 -7.96 5.51
N SER A 35 8.34 -7.21 6.15
CA SER A 35 8.25 -7.18 7.62
C SER A 35 7.93 -8.56 8.20
N PHE A 36 7.06 -9.34 7.55
CA PHE A 36 6.67 -10.68 8.01
C PHE A 36 7.86 -11.63 7.98
N ALA A 37 8.59 -11.67 6.86
CA ALA A 37 9.73 -12.55 6.68
C ALA A 37 10.80 -12.29 7.76
N ARG A 38 11.13 -11.02 8.02
CA ARG A 38 12.08 -10.63 9.07
C ARG A 38 11.56 -10.91 10.47
N ALA A 39 10.29 -10.59 10.76
CA ALA A 39 9.68 -10.88 12.05
C ALA A 39 9.69 -12.40 12.33
N LEU A 40 9.38 -13.23 11.35
CA LEU A 40 9.37 -14.69 11.51
C LEU A 40 10.77 -15.23 11.80
N LYS A 41 11.81 -14.71 11.15
CA LYS A 41 13.21 -15.09 11.45
C LYS A 41 13.66 -14.65 12.85
N ARG A 42 13.11 -13.55 13.38
CA ARG A 42 13.36 -13.12 14.77
C ARG A 42 12.66 -14.03 15.78
N GLU A 43 11.44 -14.47 15.47
CA GLU A 43 10.68 -15.42 16.30
C GLU A 43 11.34 -16.81 16.33
N ASP A 44 11.77 -17.33 15.17
CA ASP A 44 12.43 -18.63 15.08
C ASP A 44 13.38 -18.69 13.87
N ARG A 45 14.69 -18.62 14.16
CA ARG A 45 15.75 -18.65 13.13
C ARG A 45 15.82 -19.96 12.36
N THR A 46 15.23 -21.05 12.85
CA THR A 46 15.28 -22.37 12.19
C THR A 46 14.24 -22.55 11.10
N ILE A 47 13.26 -21.64 11.00
CA ILE A 47 12.27 -21.64 9.92
C ILE A 47 12.95 -21.18 8.62
N ALA A 48 12.74 -21.95 7.56
CA ALA A 48 13.17 -21.63 6.21
C ALA A 48 12.17 -20.66 5.59
N VAL A 49 12.62 -19.48 5.17
CA VAL A 49 11.75 -18.43 4.62
C VAL A 49 12.18 -18.10 3.19
N ALA A 50 11.25 -18.22 2.25
CA ALA A 50 11.44 -17.80 0.86
C ALA A 50 10.48 -16.64 0.55
N LEU A 51 11.00 -15.46 0.24
CA LEU A 51 10.23 -14.29 -0.19
C LEU A 51 10.24 -14.21 -1.71
N VAL A 52 9.08 -14.39 -2.33
CA VAL A 52 8.89 -14.35 -3.78
C VAL A 52 8.39 -12.96 -4.18
N GLU A 53 9.23 -12.20 -4.88
CA GLU A 53 8.95 -10.84 -5.33
C GLU A 53 9.68 -10.56 -6.65
N PRO A 54 8.98 -10.29 -7.76
CA PRO A 54 9.61 -10.11 -9.07
C PRO A 54 10.37 -8.79 -9.22
N SER A 55 10.09 -7.77 -8.42
CA SER A 55 10.74 -6.47 -8.51
C SER A 55 12.14 -6.52 -7.87
N GLU A 56 13.13 -5.91 -8.51
CA GLU A 56 14.50 -5.81 -7.97
C GLU A 56 14.57 -4.96 -6.69
N HIS A 57 13.71 -3.94 -6.61
CA HIS A 57 13.56 -3.08 -5.44
C HIS A 57 12.08 -2.77 -5.20
N TYR A 58 11.74 -2.47 -3.96
CA TYR A 58 10.45 -1.92 -3.58
C TYR A 58 10.48 -0.39 -3.65
N THR A 59 9.50 0.21 -4.35
CA THR A 59 9.28 1.67 -4.31
C THR A 59 8.16 2.00 -3.34
N ALA A 60 8.49 2.68 -2.23
CA ALA A 60 7.53 3.06 -1.21
C ALA A 60 6.55 4.14 -1.69
N CYS A 61 5.26 3.89 -1.47
CA CYS A 61 4.20 4.88 -1.69
C CYS A 61 4.01 5.89 -0.54
N PRO A 62 4.15 5.53 0.75
CA PRO A 62 4.24 6.54 1.82
C PRO A 62 5.38 7.51 1.54
N MET A 63 5.21 8.81 1.82
CA MET A 63 6.14 9.89 1.44
C MET A 63 6.26 10.21 -0.07
N SER A 64 5.64 9.42 -0.97
CA SER A 64 5.70 9.72 -2.41
C SER A 64 4.98 11.00 -2.82
N ASN A 65 4.06 11.52 -1.98
CA ASN A 65 3.44 12.84 -2.20
C ASN A 65 4.48 13.98 -2.16
N ALA A 66 5.54 13.86 -1.33
CA ALA A 66 6.67 14.78 -1.34
C ALA A 66 7.53 14.62 -2.61
N VAL A 67 7.59 13.42 -3.20
CA VAL A 67 8.26 13.21 -4.49
C VAL A 67 7.49 13.89 -5.61
N ILE A 68 6.16 13.73 -5.64
CA ILE A 68 5.27 14.33 -6.64
C ILE A 68 5.46 15.85 -6.73
N THR A 69 5.75 16.50 -5.61
CA THR A 69 5.88 17.97 -5.52
C THR A 69 7.33 18.46 -5.50
N GLY A 70 8.29 17.55 -5.70
CA GLY A 70 9.71 17.87 -5.79
C GLY A 70 10.40 18.15 -4.44
N LEU A 71 9.76 17.85 -3.32
CA LEU A 71 10.32 17.99 -1.97
C LEU A 71 11.19 16.79 -1.56
N ARG A 72 11.07 15.66 -2.28
CA ARG A 72 11.83 14.43 -2.04
C ARG A 72 12.27 13.80 -3.36
N ASP A 73 13.43 13.15 -3.34
CA ASP A 73 13.91 12.36 -4.48
C ASP A 73 13.24 10.97 -4.52
N ILE A 74 13.01 10.44 -5.71
CA ILE A 74 12.41 9.10 -5.87
C ILE A 74 13.32 7.99 -5.36
N GLY A 75 14.65 8.16 -5.43
CA GLY A 75 15.62 7.20 -4.91
C GLY A 75 15.50 7.00 -3.41
N ALA A 76 15.04 8.01 -2.66
CA ALA A 76 14.75 7.91 -1.22
C ALA A 76 13.50 7.07 -0.90
N GLN A 77 12.84 6.53 -1.93
CA GLN A 77 11.72 5.59 -1.84
C GLN A 77 12.11 4.17 -2.26
N HIS A 78 13.34 3.93 -2.74
CA HIS A 78 13.79 2.63 -3.23
C HIS A 78 14.46 1.84 -2.12
N PHE A 79 13.97 0.61 -1.91
CA PHE A 79 14.51 -0.31 -0.92
C PHE A 79 14.80 -1.64 -1.58
N GLY A 80 16.06 -2.08 -1.49
CA GLY A 80 16.47 -3.41 -1.96
C GLY A 80 16.13 -4.50 -0.95
N TYR A 81 16.45 -5.75 -1.32
CA TYR A 81 16.19 -6.93 -0.49
C TYR A 81 17.42 -7.49 0.24
N GLY A 82 18.60 -6.88 0.06
CA GLY A 82 19.86 -7.38 0.66
C GLY A 82 19.81 -7.51 2.20
N GLY A 83 19.15 -6.58 2.89
CA GLY A 83 19.00 -6.69 4.35
C GLY A 83 18.10 -7.85 4.80
N LEU A 84 17.20 -8.34 3.93
CA LEU A 84 16.47 -9.59 4.19
C LEU A 84 17.38 -10.80 3.97
N GLU A 85 18.22 -10.77 2.94
CA GLU A 85 19.19 -11.84 2.66
C GLU A 85 20.21 -11.99 3.80
N ASP A 86 20.68 -10.87 4.36
CA ASP A 86 21.55 -10.82 5.54
C ASP A 86 20.88 -11.46 6.79
N ASP A 87 19.55 -11.36 6.90
CA ASP A 87 18.75 -12.02 7.94
C ASP A 87 18.47 -13.52 7.63
N GLY A 88 19.03 -14.05 6.55
CA GLY A 88 18.92 -15.44 6.13
C GLY A 88 17.57 -15.79 5.48
N ILE A 89 16.91 -14.80 4.88
CA ILE A 89 15.70 -14.98 4.05
C ILE A 89 16.13 -15.16 2.60
N VAL A 90 15.59 -16.15 1.91
CA VAL A 90 15.88 -16.34 0.49
C VAL A 90 14.95 -15.43 -0.33
N HIS A 91 15.50 -14.40 -0.97
CA HIS A 91 14.77 -13.63 -1.99
C HIS A 91 14.73 -14.43 -3.31
N VAL A 92 13.53 -14.59 -3.85
CA VAL A 92 13.28 -15.27 -5.12
C VAL A 92 12.70 -14.24 -6.09
N PRO A 93 13.49 -13.72 -7.05
CA PRO A 93 13.07 -12.68 -7.99
C PRO A 93 12.16 -13.24 -9.10
N GLN A 94 11.02 -13.79 -8.69
CA GLN A 94 10.03 -14.43 -9.54
C GLN A 94 8.62 -14.02 -9.12
N ARG A 95 7.63 -14.37 -9.95
CA ARG A 95 6.22 -14.19 -9.65
C ARG A 95 5.59 -15.55 -9.34
N VAL A 96 4.80 -15.62 -8.26
CA VAL A 96 3.87 -16.75 -8.07
C VAL A 96 2.69 -16.58 -9.03
N VAL A 97 2.40 -17.60 -9.83
CA VAL A 97 1.29 -17.60 -10.80
C VAL A 97 0.15 -18.52 -10.40
N ARG A 98 0.43 -19.53 -9.57
CA ARG A 98 -0.56 -20.51 -9.10
C ARG A 98 -0.16 -21.09 -7.75
N VAL A 99 -1.14 -21.55 -6.98
CA VAL A 99 -0.93 -22.30 -5.73
C VAL A 99 -1.76 -23.58 -5.78
N ASP A 100 -1.11 -24.73 -5.55
CA ASP A 100 -1.77 -26.00 -5.24
C ASP A 100 -1.87 -26.11 -3.72
N ALA A 101 -2.97 -25.63 -3.15
CA ALA A 101 -3.16 -25.60 -1.70
C ALA A 101 -3.28 -27.01 -1.10
N ALA A 102 -3.79 -27.98 -1.87
CA ALA A 102 -3.93 -29.36 -1.41
C ALA A 102 -2.56 -30.04 -1.24
N ARG A 103 -1.62 -29.76 -2.15
CA ARG A 103 -0.24 -30.25 -2.06
C ARG A 103 0.72 -29.28 -1.36
N ARG A 104 0.22 -28.11 -0.96
CA ARG A 104 0.97 -27.00 -0.36
C ARG A 104 2.19 -26.59 -1.20
N ARG A 105 1.93 -26.23 -2.46
CA ARG A 105 2.96 -25.78 -3.42
C ARG A 105 2.59 -24.44 -4.04
N ALA A 106 3.53 -23.50 -4.01
CA ALA A 106 3.48 -22.31 -4.84
C ALA A 106 4.20 -22.59 -6.17
N VAL A 107 3.59 -22.21 -7.28
CA VAL A 107 4.14 -22.38 -8.63
C VAL A 107 4.56 -21.01 -9.15
N LEU A 108 5.83 -20.90 -9.52
CA LEU A 108 6.43 -19.69 -10.05
C LEU A 108 6.17 -19.56 -11.56
N ALA A 109 6.41 -18.38 -12.12
CA ALA A 109 6.20 -18.11 -13.55
C ALA A 109 7.11 -18.92 -14.48
N ASP A 110 8.23 -19.43 -13.98
CA ASP A 110 9.16 -20.34 -14.66
C ASP A 110 8.83 -21.83 -14.39
N GLU A 111 7.64 -22.11 -13.85
CA GLU A 111 7.13 -23.43 -13.46
C GLU A 111 7.89 -24.12 -12.31
N VAL A 112 8.86 -23.44 -11.69
CA VAL A 112 9.50 -23.93 -10.46
C VAL A 112 8.43 -24.02 -9.36
N MET A 113 8.48 -25.12 -8.59
CA MET A 113 7.56 -25.37 -7.48
C MET A 113 8.28 -25.17 -6.15
N LEU A 114 7.70 -24.35 -5.28
CA LEU A 114 8.13 -24.16 -3.90
C LEU A 114 7.11 -24.82 -2.97
N ASP A 115 7.51 -25.92 -2.34
CA ASP A 115 6.73 -26.53 -1.26
C ASP A 115 6.72 -25.60 -0.02
N TYR A 116 5.62 -25.61 0.73
CA TYR A 116 5.49 -24.87 1.98
C TYR A 116 4.74 -25.65 3.05
N ASP A 117 5.00 -25.34 4.32
CA ASP A 117 4.15 -25.72 5.45
C ASP A 117 3.08 -24.64 5.73
N ARG A 118 3.44 -23.38 5.49
CA ARG A 118 2.54 -22.21 5.48
C ARG A 118 2.87 -21.28 4.32
N LEU A 119 1.85 -20.72 3.69
CA LEU A 119 1.98 -19.68 2.67
C LEU A 119 1.49 -18.35 3.22
N VAL A 120 2.24 -17.27 3.03
CA VAL A 120 1.81 -15.91 3.36
C VAL A 120 1.67 -15.10 2.08
N VAL A 121 0.55 -14.42 1.93
CA VAL A 121 0.15 -13.71 0.71
C VAL A 121 -0.03 -12.23 1.05
N ALA A 122 0.88 -11.39 0.56
CA ALA A 122 0.92 -9.95 0.81
C ALA A 122 0.97 -9.12 -0.51
N PRO A 123 0.03 -9.31 -1.45
CA PRO A 123 0.15 -8.77 -2.81
C PRO A 123 -0.21 -7.29 -2.92
N GLY A 124 -0.58 -6.64 -1.81
CA GLY A 124 -1.08 -5.27 -1.82
C GLY A 124 -2.43 -5.16 -2.56
N ILE A 125 -2.56 -4.10 -3.35
CA ILE A 125 -3.76 -3.76 -4.11
C ILE A 125 -3.54 -3.92 -5.62
N ASP A 126 -4.63 -4.09 -6.35
CA ASP A 126 -4.73 -3.73 -7.77
C ASP A 126 -5.80 -2.66 -7.99
N MET A 127 -5.62 -1.90 -9.06
CA MET A 127 -6.60 -0.92 -9.54
C MET A 127 -7.74 -1.64 -10.26
N ARG A 128 -8.98 -1.19 -10.01
CA ARG A 128 -10.14 -1.61 -10.78
C ARG A 128 -10.30 -0.72 -12.01
N PHE A 129 -9.53 -1.00 -13.05
CA PHE A 129 -9.56 -0.32 -14.35
C PHE A 129 -10.89 -0.52 -15.12
N ASP A 130 -11.77 -1.37 -14.60
CA ASP A 130 -13.13 -1.61 -15.07
C ASP A 130 -14.19 -0.77 -14.33
N ALA A 131 -13.80 0.02 -13.32
CA ALA A 131 -14.76 0.67 -12.42
C ALA A 131 -15.20 2.08 -12.84
N ILE A 132 -14.40 2.77 -13.65
CA ILE A 132 -14.73 4.11 -14.17
C ILE A 132 -14.65 4.03 -15.70
N PRO A 133 -15.77 4.17 -16.43
CA PRO A 133 -15.78 4.27 -17.88
C PRO A 133 -14.71 5.23 -18.42
N GLY A 134 -13.94 4.76 -19.39
CA GLY A 134 -12.85 5.53 -20.02
C GLY A 134 -11.55 5.63 -19.21
N TYR A 135 -11.46 5.01 -18.03
CA TYR A 135 -10.24 4.97 -17.21
C TYR A 135 -9.68 3.54 -17.06
N ASP A 136 -9.04 3.07 -18.12
CA ASP A 136 -8.33 1.79 -18.14
C ASP A 136 -6.82 1.95 -17.82
N ALA A 137 -6.04 0.88 -18.02
CA ALA A 137 -4.60 0.91 -17.80
C ALA A 137 -3.86 1.85 -18.77
N ALA A 138 -4.36 2.05 -20.00
CA ALA A 138 -3.76 2.98 -20.96
C ALA A 138 -4.06 4.43 -20.58
N ALA A 139 -5.29 4.70 -20.09
CA ALA A 139 -5.67 6.00 -19.54
C ALA A 139 -4.78 6.42 -18.36
N ALA A 140 -4.35 5.47 -17.51
CA ALA A 140 -3.44 5.73 -16.41
C ALA A 140 -2.04 6.23 -16.85
N GLU A 141 -1.61 5.95 -18.08
CA GLU A 141 -0.36 6.50 -18.65
C GLU A 141 -0.49 7.96 -19.09
N LEU A 142 -1.72 8.49 -19.16
CA LEU A 142 -2.03 9.88 -19.46
C LEU A 142 -2.48 10.66 -18.22
N LEU A 143 -3.27 10.03 -17.36
CA LEU A 143 -3.86 10.59 -16.15
C LEU A 143 -3.46 9.72 -14.96
N PRO A 144 -2.26 9.88 -14.40
CA PRO A 144 -1.70 8.92 -13.45
C PRO A 144 -2.55 8.79 -12.19
N HIS A 145 -2.67 7.56 -11.65
CA HIS A 145 -3.23 7.32 -10.31
C HIS A 145 -2.18 7.56 -9.21
N ALA A 146 -0.90 7.22 -9.48
CA ALA A 146 0.20 7.30 -8.53
C ALA A 146 -0.11 6.67 -7.15
N TRP A 147 -0.89 5.58 -7.15
CA TRP A 147 -1.29 4.82 -5.96
C TRP A 147 -0.50 3.51 -5.76
N LYS A 148 0.31 3.18 -6.77
CA LYS A 148 1.52 2.37 -6.69
C LYS A 148 2.65 3.30 -7.10
N ALA A 149 3.67 3.45 -6.25
CA ALA A 149 4.75 4.39 -6.51
C ALA A 149 5.73 3.86 -7.57
N GLY A 150 6.59 4.75 -8.07
CA GLY A 150 7.49 4.47 -9.19
C GLY A 150 7.17 5.39 -10.36
N GLU A 151 7.07 4.84 -11.57
CA GLU A 151 6.88 5.65 -12.78
C GLU A 151 5.61 6.50 -12.73
N GLN A 152 4.51 5.99 -12.17
CA GLN A 152 3.27 6.77 -11.98
C GLN A 152 3.47 8.00 -11.07
N THR A 153 4.34 7.91 -10.06
CA THR A 153 4.73 9.06 -9.20
C THR A 153 5.49 10.11 -10.00
N LEU A 154 6.45 9.66 -10.83
CA LEU A 154 7.27 10.54 -11.67
C LEU A 154 6.45 11.17 -12.80
N LEU A 155 5.53 10.42 -13.40
CA LEU A 155 4.61 10.92 -14.40
C LEU A 155 3.76 12.07 -13.85
N LEU A 156 3.16 11.90 -12.67
CA LEU A 156 2.39 12.96 -12.04
C LEU A 156 3.26 14.18 -11.71
N ARG A 157 4.48 13.97 -11.20
CA ARG A 157 5.45 15.05 -10.97
C ARG A 157 5.73 15.84 -12.25
N ARG A 158 6.11 15.16 -13.33
CA ARG A 158 6.43 15.79 -14.62
C ARG A 158 5.24 16.57 -15.18
N GLN A 159 4.02 16.05 -15.01
CA GLN A 159 2.81 16.76 -15.42
C GLN A 159 2.58 18.05 -14.62
N LEU A 160 2.79 18.04 -13.30
CA LEU A 160 2.70 19.24 -12.46
C LEU A 160 3.78 20.28 -12.80
N GLU A 161 5.01 19.84 -13.02
CA GLU A 161 6.13 20.72 -13.39
C GLU A 161 5.91 21.38 -14.77
N ALA A 162 5.40 20.62 -15.74
CA ALA A 162 5.11 21.08 -17.09
C ALA A 162 3.81 21.91 -17.21
N MET A 163 2.93 21.85 -16.21
CA MET A 163 1.67 22.60 -16.21
C MET A 163 1.93 24.11 -16.27
N GLU A 164 1.23 24.83 -17.15
CA GLU A 164 1.25 26.29 -17.17
C GLU A 164 0.61 26.88 -15.91
N ASP A 165 1.09 28.06 -15.48
CA ASP A 165 0.48 28.76 -14.35
C ASP A 165 -0.94 29.22 -14.70
N GLY A 166 -1.91 28.90 -13.84
CA GLY A 166 -3.34 29.07 -14.13
C GLY A 166 -4.05 27.77 -14.48
N GLY A 167 -3.33 26.65 -14.60
CA GLY A 167 -3.90 25.34 -14.84
C GLY A 167 -4.80 24.85 -13.68
N LEU A 168 -5.80 24.05 -14.02
CA LEU A 168 -6.61 23.32 -13.05
C LEU A 168 -5.99 21.93 -12.81
N VAL A 169 -5.66 21.65 -11.56
CA VAL A 169 -5.35 20.28 -11.11
C VAL A 169 -6.62 19.65 -10.57
N VAL A 170 -6.94 18.43 -10.99
CA VAL A 170 -8.08 17.66 -10.47
C VAL A 170 -7.59 16.37 -9.83
N ILE A 171 -7.98 16.12 -8.58
CA ILE A 171 -7.75 14.84 -7.89
C ILE A 171 -9.10 14.14 -7.73
N SER A 172 -9.23 12.93 -8.26
CA SER A 172 -10.42 12.09 -8.01
C SER A 172 -10.12 11.07 -6.92
N ALA A 173 -10.93 11.05 -5.85
CA ALA A 173 -10.80 10.12 -4.73
C ALA A 173 -11.91 9.03 -4.77
N PRO A 174 -11.56 7.74 -4.61
CA PRO A 174 -12.51 6.64 -4.73
C PRO A 174 -13.36 6.45 -3.46
N PRO A 175 -14.42 5.62 -3.53
CA PRO A 175 -15.12 5.15 -2.34
C PRO A 175 -14.25 4.24 -1.47
N ASN A 176 -14.67 4.04 -0.22
CA ASN A 176 -14.06 3.06 0.67
C ASN A 176 -14.41 1.62 0.26
N PRO A 177 -13.56 0.62 0.59
CA PRO A 177 -12.21 0.76 1.12
C PRO A 177 -11.16 1.01 0.02
N PHE A 178 -10.11 1.76 0.36
CA PHE A 178 -8.93 1.96 -0.49
C PHE A 178 -7.66 2.12 0.37
N ARG A 179 -6.49 1.95 -0.24
CA ARG A 179 -5.18 2.14 0.42
C ARG A 179 -5.03 3.59 0.88
N CYS A 180 -4.58 3.76 2.13
CA CYS A 180 -4.24 5.01 2.78
C CYS A 180 -5.36 6.07 2.68
N PRO A 181 -6.42 5.96 3.50
CA PRO A 181 -7.55 6.90 3.47
C PRO A 181 -7.19 8.40 3.49
N PRO A 182 -6.19 8.89 4.26
CA PRO A 182 -5.84 10.32 4.22
C PRO A 182 -4.95 10.72 3.04
N GLY A 183 -4.44 9.76 2.26
CA GLY A 183 -3.46 9.98 1.20
C GLY A 183 -3.87 10.97 0.10
N PRO A 184 -5.13 10.99 -0.40
CA PRO A 184 -5.53 11.94 -1.45
C PRO A 184 -5.50 13.39 -0.95
N TYR A 185 -5.78 13.58 0.34
CA TYR A 185 -5.89 14.88 0.99
C TYR A 185 -4.51 15.39 1.44
N GLU A 186 -3.60 14.49 1.82
CA GLU A 186 -2.17 14.81 1.91
C GLU A 186 -1.61 15.25 0.54
N ARG A 187 -1.93 14.49 -0.52
CA ARG A 187 -1.54 14.85 -1.88
C ARG A 187 -2.06 16.22 -2.25
N ALA A 188 -3.33 16.51 -1.95
CA ALA A 188 -3.92 17.82 -2.18
C ALA A 188 -3.17 18.93 -1.44
N SER A 189 -2.82 18.73 -0.16
CA SER A 189 -2.04 19.70 0.61
C SER A 189 -0.67 19.99 0.02
N LEU A 190 0.09 18.96 -0.35
CA LEU A 190 1.43 19.17 -0.93
C LEU A 190 1.36 19.71 -2.35
N VAL A 191 0.38 19.31 -3.16
CA VAL A 191 0.14 19.92 -4.47
C VAL A 191 -0.24 21.38 -4.29
N ALA A 192 -1.11 21.72 -3.33
CA ALA A 192 -1.45 23.11 -3.01
C ALA A 192 -0.23 23.93 -2.61
N HIS A 193 0.69 23.35 -1.82
CA HIS A 193 1.98 23.97 -1.52
C HIS A 193 2.81 24.25 -2.79
N PHE A 194 2.92 23.26 -3.68
CA PHE A 194 3.62 23.41 -4.96
C PHE A 194 2.97 24.50 -5.83
N LEU A 195 1.64 24.51 -5.97
CA LEU A 195 0.92 25.53 -6.75
C LEU A 195 1.11 26.92 -6.14
N LYS A 196 0.92 27.09 -4.83
CA LYS A 196 1.12 28.38 -4.14
C LYS A 196 2.51 28.95 -4.37
N THR A 197 3.54 28.10 -4.42
CA THR A 197 4.95 28.54 -4.49
C THR A 197 5.47 28.66 -5.93
N ARG A 198 4.93 27.89 -6.88
CA ARG A 198 5.48 27.79 -8.26
C ARG A 198 4.49 28.18 -9.35
N LYS A 199 3.19 28.04 -9.10
CA LYS A 199 2.10 28.23 -10.07
C LYS A 199 0.87 28.90 -9.38
N PRO A 200 1.02 30.10 -8.80
CA PRO A 200 0.06 30.68 -7.87
C PRO A 200 -1.30 31.07 -8.48
N ARG A 201 -1.42 31.13 -9.81
CA ARG A 201 -2.70 31.37 -10.49
C ARG A 201 -3.53 30.10 -10.65
N SER A 202 -2.91 28.94 -10.44
CA SER A 202 -3.52 27.62 -10.60
C SER A 202 -4.53 27.32 -9.49
N LYS A 203 -5.40 26.34 -9.75
CA LYS A 203 -6.42 25.87 -8.80
C LYS A 203 -6.35 24.37 -8.61
N LEU A 204 -6.83 23.90 -7.46
CA LEU A 204 -6.92 22.49 -7.14
C LEU A 204 -8.36 22.13 -6.80
N LEU A 205 -8.90 21.13 -7.49
CA LEU A 205 -10.22 20.58 -7.27
C LEU A 205 -10.12 19.11 -6.86
N ILE A 206 -10.78 18.74 -5.77
CA ILE A 206 -10.92 17.36 -5.33
C ILE A 206 -12.35 16.91 -5.60
N LEU A 207 -12.49 15.91 -6.48
CA LEU A 207 -13.76 15.25 -6.79
C LEU A 207 -13.84 13.94 -6.01
N ASP A 208 -14.69 13.92 -4.97
CA ASP A 208 -14.73 12.84 -4.01
C ASP A 208 -15.99 11.98 -4.12
N ALA A 209 -15.80 10.65 -4.17
CA ALA A 209 -16.88 9.68 -4.11
C ALA A 209 -17.35 9.39 -2.66
N LYS A 210 -17.08 10.31 -1.71
CA LYS A 210 -17.46 10.21 -0.28
C LYS A 210 -17.98 11.54 0.25
N ASP A 211 -18.78 11.49 1.32
CA ASP A 211 -19.30 12.67 2.04
C ASP A 211 -18.48 13.07 3.27
N ALA A 212 -17.55 12.22 3.66
CA ALA A 212 -16.59 12.52 4.71
C ALA A 212 -15.28 11.78 4.43
N PHE A 213 -14.18 12.32 4.95
CA PHE A 213 -12.87 11.71 4.79
C PHE A 213 -11.99 11.75 6.05
N SER A 214 -10.92 10.96 6.03
CA SER A 214 -10.03 10.80 7.18
C SER A 214 -9.35 12.13 7.52
N LYS A 215 -9.46 12.55 8.79
CA LYS A 215 -8.91 13.81 9.31
C LYS A 215 -9.48 15.08 8.64
N GLN A 216 -10.69 15.02 8.09
CA GLN A 216 -11.30 16.11 7.31
C GLN A 216 -11.16 17.49 7.97
N ARG A 217 -11.58 17.65 9.22
CA ARG A 217 -11.52 18.95 9.92
C ARG A 217 -10.09 19.50 10.02
N LEU A 218 -9.09 18.64 10.20
CA LEU A 218 -7.68 19.03 10.27
C LEU A 218 -7.16 19.49 8.91
N PHE A 219 -7.52 18.78 7.84
CA PHE A 219 -7.16 19.17 6.48
C PHE A 219 -7.84 20.47 6.05
N GLU A 220 -9.15 20.61 6.27
CA GLU A 220 -9.90 21.82 5.92
C GLU A 220 -9.39 23.05 6.67
N GLN A 221 -9.05 22.91 7.96
CA GLN A 221 -8.40 23.97 8.73
C GLN A 221 -7.05 24.34 8.11
N ALA A 222 -6.19 23.35 7.85
CA ALA A 222 -4.89 23.59 7.24
C ALA A 222 -5.02 24.25 5.85
N TRP A 223 -5.99 23.86 5.03
CA TRP A 223 -6.21 24.47 3.73
C TRP A 223 -6.70 25.91 3.84
N SER A 224 -7.59 26.21 4.78
CA SER A 224 -8.06 27.57 5.05
C SER A 224 -6.91 28.49 5.48
N GLU A 225 -6.03 28.00 6.35
CA GLU A 225 -4.90 28.78 6.90
C GLU A 225 -3.73 28.90 5.92
N LEU A 226 -3.34 27.80 5.27
CA LEU A 226 -2.12 27.73 4.45
C LEU A 226 -2.36 28.03 2.98
N TYR A 227 -3.54 27.69 2.45
CA TYR A 227 -3.87 27.72 1.02
C TYR A 227 -5.25 28.35 0.73
N PRO A 228 -5.56 29.55 1.28
CA PRO A 228 -6.90 30.13 1.21
C PRO A 228 -7.39 30.28 -0.24
N GLY A 229 -8.54 29.69 -0.55
CA GLY A 229 -9.18 29.74 -1.87
C GLY A 229 -8.45 29.00 -2.99
N LEU A 230 -7.46 28.15 -2.67
CA LEU A 230 -6.72 27.35 -3.66
C LEU A 230 -7.33 25.96 -3.82
N VAL A 231 -7.73 25.33 -2.72
CA VAL A 231 -8.28 23.96 -2.67
C VAL A 231 -9.81 24.02 -2.58
N GLU A 232 -10.48 23.36 -3.52
CA GLU A 232 -11.91 23.10 -3.50
C GLU A 232 -12.15 21.59 -3.34
N TRP A 233 -13.05 21.21 -2.44
CA TRP A 233 -13.47 19.82 -2.24
C TRP A 233 -14.96 19.69 -2.50
N VAL A 234 -15.31 18.80 -3.43
CA VAL A 234 -16.70 18.49 -3.78
C VAL A 234 -16.98 17.08 -3.29
N SER A 235 -17.90 16.95 -2.34
CA SER A 235 -18.29 15.67 -1.74
C SER A 235 -19.25 14.89 -2.64
N LEU A 236 -19.49 13.61 -2.33
CA LEU A 236 -20.43 12.77 -3.07
C LEU A 236 -21.81 13.40 -3.22
N SER A 237 -22.40 13.88 -2.13
CA SER A 237 -23.73 14.51 -2.10
C SER A 237 -23.79 15.84 -2.87
N PHE A 238 -22.65 16.44 -3.20
CA PHE A 238 -22.53 17.60 -4.09
C PHE A 238 -21.98 17.22 -5.48
N GLY A 239 -22.00 15.93 -5.83
CA GLY A 239 -21.61 15.36 -7.11
C GLY A 239 -20.11 15.32 -7.37
N GLY A 240 -19.31 15.10 -6.33
CA GLY A 240 -17.87 14.85 -6.43
C GLY A 240 -17.52 13.51 -7.06
N LYS A 241 -18.50 12.61 -7.27
CA LYS A 241 -18.22 11.30 -7.86
C LYS A 241 -17.95 11.43 -9.36
N VAL A 242 -16.73 11.07 -9.76
CA VAL A 242 -16.37 10.90 -11.18
C VAL A 242 -17.04 9.65 -11.72
N THR A 243 -17.83 9.81 -12.79
CA THR A 243 -18.62 8.76 -13.44
C THR A 243 -18.01 8.33 -14.77
N GLU A 244 -17.19 9.16 -15.39
CA GLU A 244 -16.52 8.88 -16.66
C GLU A 244 -15.24 9.73 -16.81
N VAL A 245 -14.27 9.21 -17.56
CA VAL A 245 -13.02 9.89 -17.88
C VAL A 245 -12.76 9.85 -19.38
N ASP A 246 -12.50 11.02 -19.98
CA ASP A 246 -11.89 11.14 -21.30
C ASP A 246 -10.40 11.48 -21.11
N ALA A 247 -9.55 10.46 -21.19
CA ALA A 247 -8.12 10.60 -20.95
C ALA A 247 -7.39 11.47 -21.99
N PRO A 248 -7.62 11.31 -23.31
CA PRO A 248 -7.08 12.23 -24.32
C PRO A 248 -7.46 13.70 -24.10
N ALA A 249 -8.71 13.98 -23.74
CA ALA A 249 -9.18 15.35 -23.50
C ALA A 249 -8.81 15.89 -22.10
N ARG A 250 -8.36 15.02 -21.19
CA ARG A 250 -8.16 15.26 -19.75
C ARG A 250 -9.42 15.77 -19.05
N THR A 251 -10.55 15.17 -19.38
CA THR A 251 -11.86 15.58 -18.86
C THR A 251 -12.39 14.51 -17.90
N LEU A 252 -12.81 14.93 -16.72
CA LEU A 252 -13.47 14.09 -15.72
C LEU A 252 -14.93 14.52 -15.64
N THR A 253 -15.86 13.60 -15.87
CA THR A 253 -17.30 13.87 -15.80
C THR A 253 -17.84 13.40 -14.46
N THR A 254 -18.71 14.22 -13.87
CA THR A 254 -19.52 13.91 -12.69
C THR A 254 -21.01 14.03 -13.03
N GLU A 255 -21.89 13.80 -12.06
CA GLU A 255 -23.33 13.98 -12.25
C GLU A 255 -23.72 15.44 -12.56
N PHE A 256 -22.94 16.42 -12.07
CA PHE A 256 -23.27 17.84 -12.21
C PHE A 256 -22.41 18.61 -13.22
N GLY A 257 -21.50 17.94 -13.94
CA GLY A 257 -20.75 18.57 -15.02
C GLY A 257 -19.49 17.85 -15.44
N SER A 258 -18.72 18.50 -16.32
CA SER A 258 -17.44 18.01 -16.81
C SER A 258 -16.32 18.98 -16.44
N HIS A 259 -15.21 18.44 -15.95
CA HIS A 259 -14.07 19.19 -15.47
C HIS A 259 -12.86 18.90 -16.37
N ARG A 260 -12.48 19.87 -17.21
CA ARG A 260 -11.28 19.76 -18.05
C ARG A 260 -10.05 20.18 -17.25
N ALA A 261 -9.18 19.23 -16.94
CA ALA A 261 -7.99 19.45 -16.14
C ALA A 261 -6.77 19.75 -17.00
N ALA A 262 -5.88 20.62 -16.51
CA ALA A 262 -4.52 20.71 -17.02
C ALA A 262 -3.69 19.49 -16.55
N VAL A 263 -3.91 19.05 -15.31
CA VAL A 263 -3.36 17.81 -14.74
C VAL A 263 -4.47 17.08 -14.00
N ALA A 264 -4.72 15.81 -14.32
CA ALA A 264 -5.67 14.99 -13.58
C ALA A 264 -4.97 13.80 -12.91
N ASN A 265 -5.22 13.64 -11.62
CA ASN A 265 -4.85 12.47 -10.85
C ASN A 265 -6.11 11.66 -10.53
N VAL A 266 -6.31 10.55 -11.23
CA VAL A 266 -7.50 9.70 -11.07
C VAL A 266 -7.14 8.47 -10.25
N ILE A 267 -7.64 8.40 -9.01
CA ILE A 267 -7.41 7.25 -8.12
C ILE A 267 -8.65 6.33 -8.22
N PRO A 268 -8.57 5.20 -8.95
CA PRO A 268 -9.72 4.34 -9.14
C PRO A 268 -10.01 3.52 -7.88
N PRO A 269 -11.22 2.93 -7.76
CA PRO A 269 -11.51 1.89 -6.80
C PRO A 269 -10.48 0.76 -6.85
N GLN A 270 -10.28 0.08 -5.73
CA GLN A 270 -9.21 -0.90 -5.55
C GLN A 270 -9.76 -2.26 -5.14
N ARG A 271 -8.92 -3.28 -5.28
CA ARG A 271 -9.14 -4.66 -4.80
C ARG A 271 -7.82 -5.27 -4.34
N ALA A 272 -7.84 -6.45 -3.75
CA ALA A 272 -6.62 -7.22 -3.48
C ALA A 272 -5.85 -7.50 -4.78
N GLY A 273 -4.53 -7.56 -4.72
CA GLY A 273 -3.71 -7.89 -5.90
C GLY A 273 -4.10 -9.21 -6.55
N ALA A 274 -4.02 -9.30 -7.87
CA ALA A 274 -4.67 -10.34 -8.70
C ALA A 274 -4.39 -11.78 -8.25
N ILE A 275 -3.19 -12.07 -7.75
CA ILE A 275 -2.84 -13.41 -7.25
C ILE A 275 -3.81 -13.89 -6.16
N ALA A 276 -4.36 -12.99 -5.33
CA ALA A 276 -5.32 -13.36 -4.29
C ALA A 276 -6.60 -13.96 -4.86
N THR A 277 -7.10 -13.44 -5.99
CA THR A 277 -8.22 -14.03 -6.71
C THR A 277 -7.81 -15.33 -7.38
N THR A 278 -6.67 -15.36 -8.05
CA THR A 278 -6.16 -16.54 -8.77
C THR A 278 -6.02 -17.76 -7.87
N ILE A 279 -5.59 -17.58 -6.62
CA ILE A 279 -5.39 -18.69 -5.66
C ILE A 279 -6.61 -18.93 -4.77
N GLY A 280 -7.72 -18.21 -4.98
CA GLY A 280 -8.97 -18.45 -4.26
C GLY A 280 -8.99 -17.95 -2.81
N VAL A 281 -8.20 -16.93 -2.46
CA VAL A 281 -8.22 -16.33 -1.11
C VAL A 281 -8.95 -14.99 -1.02
N ALA A 282 -9.37 -14.42 -2.16
CA ALA A 282 -10.27 -13.27 -2.22
C ALA A 282 -11.73 -13.70 -2.42
N ASP A 283 -12.67 -13.05 -1.73
CA ASP A 283 -14.11 -13.29 -1.88
C ASP A 283 -14.75 -12.34 -2.93
N GLN A 284 -16.08 -12.34 -3.01
CA GLN A 284 -16.84 -11.53 -3.98
C GLN A 284 -16.68 -10.02 -3.80
N THR A 285 -16.21 -9.55 -2.62
CA THR A 285 -15.89 -8.14 -2.40
C THR A 285 -14.59 -7.72 -3.11
N GLY A 286 -13.79 -8.70 -3.57
CA GLY A 286 -12.45 -8.49 -4.12
C GLY A 286 -11.36 -8.38 -3.06
N TRP A 287 -11.66 -8.66 -1.78
CA TRP A 287 -10.71 -8.64 -0.67
C TRP A 287 -10.68 -10.01 0.04
N CYS A 288 -9.70 -10.22 0.91
CA CYS A 288 -9.44 -11.55 1.49
C CYS A 288 -9.97 -11.67 2.92
N PRO A 289 -11.02 -12.48 3.18
CA PRO A 289 -11.48 -12.73 4.54
C PRO A 289 -10.47 -13.58 5.31
N ILE A 290 -10.13 -13.14 6.52
CA ILE A 290 -9.10 -13.75 7.37
C ILE A 290 -9.62 -14.03 8.78
N ASP A 291 -8.98 -14.99 9.45
CA ASP A 291 -9.02 -15.11 10.90
C ASP A 291 -8.23 -13.94 11.54
N PRO A 292 -8.82 -13.14 12.45
CA PRO A 292 -8.16 -11.95 12.99
C PRO A 292 -7.02 -12.24 13.97
N VAL A 293 -6.86 -13.48 14.44
CA VAL A 293 -5.77 -13.91 15.35
C VAL A 293 -4.58 -14.39 14.53
N THR A 294 -4.82 -15.29 13.56
CA THR A 294 -3.75 -15.97 12.82
C THR A 294 -3.50 -15.38 11.43
N PHE A 295 -4.42 -14.54 10.94
CA PHE A 295 -4.45 -14.04 9.56
C PHE A 295 -4.66 -15.14 8.52
N GLU A 296 -5.03 -16.36 8.94
CA GLU A 296 -5.32 -17.46 8.03
C GLU A 296 -6.55 -17.13 7.18
N SER A 297 -6.48 -17.42 5.89
CA SER A 297 -7.58 -17.25 4.96
C SER A 297 -8.75 -18.14 5.40
N ARG A 298 -9.94 -17.54 5.44
CA ARG A 298 -11.18 -18.31 5.67
C ARG A 298 -11.58 -19.18 4.48
N LEU A 299 -10.93 -19.00 3.33
CA LEU A 299 -11.25 -19.71 2.09
C LEU A 299 -10.25 -20.82 1.79
N THR A 300 -9.00 -20.69 2.23
CA THR A 300 -7.94 -21.64 1.92
C THR A 300 -7.08 -21.93 3.15
N PRO A 301 -7.18 -23.13 3.75
CA PRO A 301 -6.36 -23.52 4.91
C PRO A 301 -4.86 -23.47 4.63
N ASN A 302 -4.07 -23.14 5.66
CA ASN A 302 -2.61 -22.99 5.66
C ASN A 302 -2.09 -21.83 4.78
N VAL A 303 -2.98 -20.95 4.31
CA VAL A 303 -2.63 -19.72 3.58
C VAL A 303 -3.03 -18.53 4.44
N HIS A 304 -2.13 -17.59 4.68
CA HIS A 304 -2.36 -16.40 5.48
C HIS A 304 -2.32 -15.16 4.60
N VAL A 305 -3.19 -14.18 4.85
CA VAL A 305 -3.25 -12.94 4.06
C VAL A 305 -3.07 -11.73 4.97
N ILE A 306 -2.13 -10.86 4.62
CA ILE A 306 -1.77 -9.67 5.40
C ILE A 306 -1.64 -8.43 4.52
N GLY A 307 -1.64 -7.25 5.15
CA GLY A 307 -1.56 -5.96 4.49
C GLY A 307 -2.86 -5.58 3.78
N ASP A 308 -2.75 -4.77 2.73
CA ASP A 308 -3.93 -4.19 2.07
C ASP A 308 -4.90 -5.24 1.52
N ALA A 309 -4.44 -6.44 1.18
CA ALA A 309 -5.29 -7.49 0.60
C ALA A 309 -6.32 -8.03 1.60
N ALA A 310 -6.02 -7.98 2.91
CA ALA A 310 -6.85 -8.53 3.96
C ALA A 310 -8.09 -7.68 4.26
N ILE A 311 -9.17 -8.34 4.68
CA ILE A 311 -10.32 -7.72 5.34
C ILE A 311 -9.95 -7.54 6.82
N GLY A 312 -9.29 -6.42 7.10
CA GLY A 312 -8.75 -6.08 8.43
C GLY A 312 -9.73 -5.36 9.37
N GLY A 313 -11.05 -5.44 9.14
CA GLY A 313 -12.04 -4.74 9.95
C GLY A 313 -11.82 -3.23 10.01
N ALA A 314 -11.66 -2.69 11.22
CA ALA A 314 -11.44 -1.26 11.47
C ALA A 314 -10.02 -0.78 11.15
N MET A 315 -9.05 -1.69 10.92
CA MET A 315 -7.69 -1.27 10.57
C MET A 315 -7.63 -0.68 9.15
N PRO A 316 -7.04 0.51 8.96
CA PRO A 316 -6.90 1.09 7.63
C PRO A 316 -5.88 0.31 6.79
N LYS A 317 -6.05 0.30 5.47
CA LYS A 317 -5.09 -0.26 4.52
C LYS A 317 -3.85 0.65 4.41
N SER A 318 -2.89 0.51 5.31
CA SER A 318 -1.72 1.38 5.45
C SER A 318 -0.42 0.57 5.60
N ALA A 319 0.73 1.22 5.39
CA ALA A 319 2.03 0.59 5.64
C ALA A 319 2.21 0.19 7.11
N PHE A 320 1.72 1.01 8.06
CA PHE A 320 1.80 0.70 9.49
C PHE A 320 0.96 -0.55 9.80
N THR A 321 -0.30 -0.59 9.36
CA THR A 321 -1.16 -1.78 9.49
C THR A 321 -0.48 -3.00 8.88
N ALA A 322 0.09 -2.88 7.68
CA ALA A 322 0.77 -3.99 7.03
C ALA A 322 1.95 -4.53 7.86
N ASN A 323 2.78 -3.66 8.45
CA ASN A 323 3.87 -4.04 9.35
C ASN A 323 3.36 -4.65 10.66
N ALA A 324 2.32 -4.07 11.28
CA ALA A 324 1.75 -4.58 12.52
C ALA A 324 1.12 -5.97 12.33
N GLN A 325 0.33 -6.15 11.26
CA GLN A 325 -0.25 -7.44 10.89
C GLN A 325 0.83 -8.46 10.57
N ALA A 326 1.90 -8.06 9.89
CA ALA A 326 3.03 -8.92 9.58
C ALA A 326 3.71 -9.48 10.85
N LYS A 327 3.96 -8.63 11.85
CA LYS A 327 4.54 -9.04 13.14
C LYS A 327 3.61 -9.99 13.91
N ALA A 328 2.32 -9.66 13.99
CA ALA A 328 1.33 -10.50 14.67
C ALA A 328 1.18 -11.87 13.97
N CYS A 329 1.09 -11.88 12.64
CA CYS A 329 1.04 -13.10 11.85
C CYS A 329 2.32 -13.94 12.02
N ALA A 330 3.51 -13.33 12.00
CA ALA A 330 4.76 -14.05 12.21
C ALA A 330 4.80 -14.78 13.57
N SER A 331 4.37 -14.11 14.64
CA SER A 331 4.28 -14.71 15.98
C SER A 331 3.28 -15.88 16.02
N ALA A 332 2.09 -15.70 15.44
CA ALA A 332 1.09 -16.76 15.33
C ALA A 332 1.61 -17.97 14.54
N LEU A 333 2.30 -17.76 13.41
CA LEU A 333 2.86 -18.83 12.59
C LEU A 333 4.00 -19.57 13.29
N ALA A 334 4.88 -18.86 14.00
CA ALA A 334 5.91 -19.48 14.82
C ALA A 334 5.31 -20.36 15.94
N GLY A 335 4.16 -19.98 16.48
CA GLY A 335 3.36 -20.82 17.38
C GLY A 335 2.82 -22.07 16.69
N LEU A 336 2.06 -21.89 15.61
CA LEU A 336 1.40 -22.97 14.87
C LEU A 336 2.37 -24.02 14.34
N LEU A 337 3.52 -23.61 13.80
CA LEU A 337 4.56 -24.51 13.28
C LEU A 337 5.22 -25.36 14.39
N ARG A 338 5.01 -25.01 15.66
CA ARG A 338 5.46 -25.74 16.84
C ARG A 338 4.31 -26.38 17.62
N GLY A 339 3.09 -26.39 17.06
CA GLY A 339 1.91 -26.96 17.71
C GLY A 339 1.44 -26.17 18.93
N ARG A 340 1.80 -24.88 19.04
CA ARG A 340 1.31 -23.97 20.09
C ARG A 340 0.08 -23.22 19.60
N GLU A 341 -0.83 -22.93 20.53
CA GLU A 341 -2.01 -22.11 20.26
C GLU A 341 -1.62 -20.64 20.08
N PRO A 342 -2.10 -19.96 19.02
CA PRO A 342 -1.88 -18.53 18.83
C PRO A 342 -2.59 -17.67 19.88
N GLU A 343 -1.90 -16.65 20.39
CA GLU A 343 -2.48 -15.66 21.29
C GLU A 343 -3.19 -14.55 20.50
N SER A 344 -4.24 -13.98 21.11
CA SER A 344 -4.97 -12.85 20.52
C SER A 344 -4.07 -11.60 20.45
N PRO A 345 -3.77 -11.05 19.27
CA PRO A 345 -2.86 -9.91 19.15
C PRO A 345 -3.51 -8.58 19.54
N LYS A 346 -2.68 -7.64 19.97
CA LYS A 346 -2.99 -6.19 19.93
C LYS A 346 -2.16 -5.55 18.83
N LEU A 347 -2.80 -4.78 17.98
CA LEU A 347 -2.17 -4.11 16.85
C LEU A 347 -2.29 -2.61 16.99
N ILE A 348 -1.38 -1.89 16.34
CA ILE A 348 -1.37 -0.43 16.31
C ILE A 348 -1.25 0.06 14.87
N ASN A 349 -1.77 1.25 14.62
CA ASN A 349 -1.54 1.97 13.37
C ASN A 349 -1.47 3.47 13.64
N THR A 350 -0.53 4.13 12.98
CA THR A 350 -0.50 5.59 12.86
C THR A 350 -0.34 5.98 11.39
N CYS A 351 -1.12 6.97 10.94
CA CYS A 351 -1.00 7.56 9.61
C CYS A 351 -0.74 9.07 9.72
N TYR A 352 0.51 9.47 9.54
CA TYR A 352 0.90 10.86 9.37
C TYR A 352 0.49 11.37 7.98
N SER A 353 0.19 12.65 7.89
CA SER A 353 -0.06 13.34 6.63
C SER A 353 0.51 14.74 6.65
N LEU A 354 1.42 15.00 5.72
CA LEU A 354 1.98 16.33 5.53
C LEU A 354 0.92 17.30 5.01
N ILE A 355 0.69 18.38 5.74
CA ILE A 355 -0.17 19.50 5.34
C ILE A 355 0.65 20.66 4.75
N ALA A 356 1.96 20.69 5.04
CA ALA A 356 2.98 21.52 4.43
C ALA A 356 4.31 20.74 4.45
N PRO A 357 5.42 21.22 3.84
CA PRO A 357 6.68 20.48 3.81
C PRO A 357 7.22 20.05 5.18
N ASP A 358 7.00 20.88 6.21
CA ASP A 358 7.49 20.71 7.57
C ASP A 358 6.38 20.43 8.59
N GLN A 359 5.12 20.41 8.19
CA GLN A 359 3.97 20.29 9.09
C GLN A 359 3.11 19.08 8.74
N ALA A 360 2.72 18.31 9.75
CA ALA A 360 1.83 17.17 9.57
C ALA A 360 0.66 17.15 10.56
N VAL A 361 -0.29 16.27 10.26
CA VAL A 361 -1.34 15.81 11.18
C VAL A 361 -1.42 14.28 11.14
N SER A 362 -1.76 13.66 12.26
CA SER A 362 -1.78 12.21 12.43
C SER A 362 -3.16 11.69 12.83
N ILE A 363 -3.35 10.40 12.60
CA ILE A 363 -4.41 9.58 13.18
C ILE A 363 -3.77 8.30 13.68
N ALA A 364 -4.04 7.94 14.93
CA ALA A 364 -3.54 6.72 15.57
C ALA A 364 -4.70 5.87 16.08
N GLY A 365 -4.49 4.56 16.19
CA GLY A 365 -5.48 3.62 16.72
C GLY A 365 -4.83 2.36 17.26
N VAL A 366 -5.50 1.74 18.23
CA VAL A 366 -5.17 0.41 18.77
C VAL A 366 -6.30 -0.55 18.43
N TYR A 367 -5.96 -1.76 18.01
CA TYR A 367 -6.90 -2.74 17.48
C TYR A 367 -6.70 -4.11 18.11
N GLN A 368 -7.77 -4.89 18.18
CA GLN A 368 -7.74 -6.27 18.66
C GLN A 368 -8.82 -7.13 17.98
N PRO A 369 -8.68 -8.46 17.96
CA PRO A 369 -9.75 -9.35 17.55
C PRO A 369 -11.02 -9.16 18.38
N ALA A 370 -12.15 -8.95 17.70
CA ALA A 370 -13.49 -8.96 18.28
C ALA A 370 -14.50 -9.32 17.18
N ASN A 371 -15.46 -10.20 17.49
CA ASN A 371 -16.53 -10.63 16.56
C ASN A 371 -16.01 -11.13 15.19
N GLY A 372 -14.86 -11.82 15.19
CA GLY A 372 -14.24 -12.33 13.97
C GLY A 372 -13.63 -11.26 13.07
N LEU A 373 -13.41 -10.03 13.54
CA LEU A 373 -12.71 -8.97 12.82
C LEU A 373 -11.69 -8.30 13.74
N LEU A 374 -10.85 -7.42 13.20
CA LEU A 374 -10.04 -6.51 14.01
C LEU A 374 -10.87 -5.25 14.28
N ALA A 375 -11.23 -5.03 15.53
CA ALA A 375 -11.98 -3.87 15.99
C ALA A 375 -11.05 -2.89 16.71
N GLU A 376 -11.41 -1.61 16.66
CA GLU A 376 -10.72 -0.58 17.44
C GLU A 376 -11.01 -0.75 18.93
N VAL A 377 -9.98 -0.59 19.77
CA VAL A 377 -10.11 -0.59 21.22
C VAL A 377 -10.70 0.75 21.64
N GLN A 378 -11.85 0.72 22.30
CA GLN A 378 -12.57 1.94 22.70
C GLN A 378 -11.66 2.86 23.55
N GLY A 379 -11.58 4.13 23.14
CA GLY A 379 -10.78 5.15 23.82
C GLY A 379 -9.28 5.10 23.51
N ALA A 380 -8.81 4.19 22.65
CA ALA A 380 -7.42 4.06 22.27
C ALA A 380 -7.18 4.57 20.84
N GLY A 381 -6.61 5.78 20.73
CA GLY A 381 -6.31 6.40 19.43
C GLY A 381 -6.85 7.81 19.34
N GLY A 382 -7.11 8.25 18.11
CA GLY A 382 -7.64 9.57 17.78
C GLY A 382 -6.83 10.28 16.71
N THR A 383 -7.29 11.47 16.35
CA THR A 383 -6.57 12.37 15.44
C THR A 383 -5.84 13.44 16.25
N SER A 384 -4.87 14.11 15.63
CA SER A 384 -4.25 15.30 16.23
C SER A 384 -5.32 16.29 16.74
N PRO A 385 -5.08 17.00 17.86
CA PRO A 385 -6.00 18.05 18.32
C PRO A 385 -6.11 19.15 17.27
N LEU A 386 -7.31 19.70 17.06
CA LEU A 386 -7.56 20.73 16.04
C LEU A 386 -6.90 22.08 16.40
N ASP A 387 -6.90 22.41 17.68
CA ASP A 387 -6.38 23.64 18.27
C ASP A 387 -4.89 23.58 18.65
N ALA A 388 -4.17 22.52 18.23
CA ALA A 388 -2.75 22.39 18.51
C ALA A 388 -1.93 23.51 17.84
N PRO A 389 -0.92 24.08 18.52
CA PRO A 389 -0.09 25.12 17.96
C PRO A 389 0.76 24.60 16.81
N ARG A 390 1.27 25.52 15.98
CA ARG A 390 2.13 25.21 14.83
C ARG A 390 3.33 24.32 15.20
N SER A 391 3.94 24.52 16.37
CA SER A 391 5.06 23.70 16.84
C SER A 391 4.72 22.21 16.97
N VAL A 392 3.47 21.88 17.32
CA VAL A 392 3.00 20.48 17.33
C VAL A 392 2.88 19.94 15.91
N ARG A 393 2.42 20.75 14.95
CA ARG A 393 2.38 20.34 13.53
C ARG A 393 3.77 20.08 12.98
N GLU A 394 4.75 20.91 13.35
CA GLU A 394 6.15 20.76 12.98
C GLU A 394 6.77 19.50 13.59
N GLU A 395 6.48 19.24 14.87
CA GLU A 395 6.87 18.00 15.54
C GLU A 395 6.24 16.77 14.88
N GLU A 396 4.95 16.82 14.51
CA GLU A 396 4.28 15.75 13.76
C GLU A 396 4.93 15.55 12.36
N GLY A 397 5.42 16.61 11.73
CA GLY A 397 6.21 16.54 10.49
C GLY A 397 7.52 15.78 10.67
N ALA A 398 8.27 16.12 11.72
CA ALA A 398 9.50 15.40 12.07
C ALA A 398 9.21 13.92 12.43
N ASN A 399 8.14 13.67 13.19
CA ASN A 399 7.70 12.32 13.54
C ASN A 399 7.30 11.50 12.31
N ALA A 400 6.70 12.13 11.28
CA ALA A 400 6.38 11.45 10.04
C ALA A 400 7.65 10.94 9.33
N GLN A 401 8.71 11.75 9.28
CA GLN A 401 10.00 11.36 8.70
C GLN A 401 10.66 10.24 9.53
N ALA A 402 10.72 10.40 10.85
CA ALA A 402 11.28 9.37 11.74
C ALA A 402 10.50 8.05 11.66
N TRP A 403 9.17 8.12 11.56
CA TRP A 403 8.33 6.95 11.33
C TRP A 403 8.67 6.26 10.02
N PHE A 404 8.83 7.01 8.93
CA PHE A 404 9.15 6.45 7.62
C PHE A 404 10.50 5.74 7.64
N GLU A 405 11.53 6.36 8.20
CA GLU A 405 12.86 5.77 8.36
C GLU A 405 12.79 4.48 9.19
N THR A 406 12.10 4.52 10.34
CA THR A 406 11.94 3.37 11.23
C THR A 406 11.25 2.20 10.53
N ILE A 407 10.09 2.44 9.92
CA ILE A 407 9.29 1.36 9.32
C ILE A 407 9.95 0.77 8.08
N THR A 408 10.70 1.56 7.31
CA THR A 408 11.45 1.05 6.16
C THR A 408 12.68 0.26 6.60
N GLN A 409 13.40 0.73 7.64
CA GLN A 409 14.50 -0.03 8.23
C GLN A 409 14.00 -1.38 8.75
N GLU A 410 12.90 -1.39 9.50
CA GLU A 410 12.31 -2.63 10.02
C GLU A 410 11.90 -3.61 8.92
N ALA A 411 11.36 -3.12 7.81
CA ALA A 411 10.88 -3.96 6.72
C ALA A 411 12.02 -4.47 5.83
N PHE A 412 12.99 -3.62 5.47
CA PHE A 412 13.90 -3.87 4.35
C PHE A 412 15.37 -4.08 4.71
N GLY A 413 15.78 -3.78 5.94
CA GLY A 413 17.17 -3.98 6.36
C GLY A 413 17.69 -2.80 7.08
#